data_AF-A0A2W6TET6-F1
#
_entry.id   AF-A0A2W6TET6-F1
#
_cell.length_a   1.000
_cell.length_b   1.000
_cell.length_c   1.000
_cell.angle_alpha   90.00
_cell.angle_beta   90.00
_cell.angle_gamma   90.00
#
_symmetry.space_group_name_H-M   'P 1'
#
loop_
_entity.id
_entity.type
_entity.pdbx_description
1 polymer ?
#
loop_
_entity_poly.entity_id
_entity_poly.type
_entity_poly.pdbx_seq_one_letter_code
_entity_poly.pdbx_strand_id
1 'polypeptide(L)'
;MKKNLLFIFAFSGLCSAQTTITKAFNDPLVGDVVNNFVVNGTVDNSATGANTTFNNASLTQGAASQVTYIAPTSSEISTYPGSTIKMNDTGNSVLYKATATQLEITGVITPTATLNFAADNGTFITYPASFGYSNTDTAKGTFTSTAASGLFKGTIVTTADASGTLLVGPKTYANVLRIKSVQNFNLYQSTDTNYLFPIGSVINTSYTYFDSTHKFPLLSSTSGTLSVPLLSINQSTSGAQALNEVFLAVNDHVSKKQNFKVYPNPAQDF
;
A
#
# COMPACT_ATOMS: atom_id res chain seq x y z
N MET A 1 -43.30 -26.45 1.77
CA MET A 1 -42.11 -25.86 2.44
C MET A 1 -40.78 -26.02 1.68
N LYS A 2 -40.64 -26.90 0.68
CA LYS A 2 -39.35 -27.09 -0.04
C LYS A 2 -39.07 -26.13 -1.22
N LYS A 3 -40.09 -25.43 -1.75
CA LYS A 3 -39.92 -24.47 -2.87
C LYS A 3 -39.39 -23.09 -2.45
N ASN A 4 -39.51 -22.73 -1.18
CA ASN A 4 -39.03 -21.44 -0.67
C ASN A 4 -37.53 -21.44 -0.38
N LEU A 5 -36.89 -22.61 -0.30
CA LEU A 5 -35.45 -22.75 -0.04
C LEU A 5 -34.61 -22.42 -1.28
N LEU A 6 -35.14 -22.67 -2.49
CA LEU A 6 -34.43 -22.41 -3.75
C LEU A 6 -34.25 -20.90 -4.03
N PHE A 7 -35.20 -20.07 -3.58
CA PHE A 7 -35.14 -18.61 -3.73
C PHE A 7 -34.10 -17.95 -2.82
N ILE A 8 -33.75 -18.56 -1.68
CA ILE A 8 -32.76 -18.00 -0.74
C ILE A 8 -31.31 -18.23 -1.24
N PHE A 9 -31.05 -19.34 -1.95
CA PHE A 9 -29.75 -19.59 -2.58
C PHE A 9 -29.51 -18.74 -3.84
N ALA A 10 -30.56 -18.29 -4.54
CA ALA A 10 -30.41 -17.45 -5.73
C ALA A 10 -30.09 -15.98 -5.40
N PHE A 11 -30.47 -15.49 -4.21
CA PHE A 11 -30.27 -14.09 -3.82
C PHE A 11 -28.89 -13.81 -3.20
N SER A 12 -28.22 -14.84 -2.67
CA SER A 12 -26.89 -14.72 -2.05
C SER A 12 -25.75 -14.49 -3.05
N GLY A 13 -25.98 -14.75 -4.35
CA GLY A 13 -24.98 -14.52 -5.41
C GLY A 13 -24.91 -13.08 -5.94
N LEU A 14 -25.83 -12.19 -5.56
CA LEU A 14 -25.88 -10.79 -6.05
C LEU A 14 -25.27 -9.78 -5.08
N CYS A 15 -24.94 -10.20 -3.85
CA CYS A 15 -24.20 -9.38 -2.91
C CYS A 15 -22.70 -9.51 -3.21
N SER A 16 -22.17 -8.69 -4.12
CA SER A 16 -20.72 -8.47 -4.14
C SER A 16 -20.34 -7.83 -2.81
N ALA A 17 -19.67 -8.59 -1.94
CA ALA A 17 -19.19 -8.09 -0.67
C ALA A 17 -18.24 -6.92 -0.93
N GLN A 18 -18.45 -5.79 -0.26
CA GLN A 18 -17.57 -4.63 -0.36
C GLN A 18 -16.13 -5.03 -0.05
N THR A 19 -15.18 -4.60 -0.88
CA THR A 19 -13.77 -4.89 -0.65
C THR A 19 -13.34 -4.46 0.75
N THR A 20 -12.68 -5.38 1.45
CA THR A 20 -12.16 -5.18 2.81
C THR A 20 -10.70 -5.59 2.80
N ILE A 21 -9.84 -4.72 3.29
CA ILE A 21 -8.42 -4.98 3.44
C ILE A 21 -8.21 -5.75 4.72
N THR A 22 -7.61 -6.94 4.63
CA THR A 22 -7.44 -7.83 5.78
C THR A 22 -5.98 -8.15 6.03
N LYS A 23 -5.64 -8.42 7.30
CA LYS A 23 -4.29 -8.82 7.70
C LYS A 23 -3.82 -10.09 7.00
N ALA A 24 -4.73 -11.06 6.80
CA ALA A 24 -4.39 -12.35 6.23
C ALA A 24 -4.06 -12.29 4.74
N PHE A 25 -4.74 -11.40 4.00
CA PHE A 25 -4.59 -11.30 2.55
C PHE A 25 -3.65 -10.16 2.12
N ASN A 26 -3.81 -8.96 2.69
CA ASN A 26 -3.19 -7.73 2.18
C ASN A 26 -1.93 -7.30 2.93
N ASP A 27 -1.60 -7.90 4.07
CA ASP A 27 -0.37 -7.55 4.78
C ASP A 27 0.85 -8.06 4.01
N PRO A 28 1.89 -7.22 3.83
CA PRO A 28 3.12 -7.67 3.20
C PRO A 28 3.82 -8.71 4.05
N LEU A 29 4.49 -9.65 3.39
CA LEU A 29 5.29 -10.70 4.00
C LEU A 29 6.70 -10.66 3.42
N VAL A 30 7.69 -11.05 4.23
CA VAL A 30 9.05 -11.24 3.74
C VAL A 30 9.05 -12.28 2.61
N GLY A 31 9.65 -11.95 1.48
CA GLY A 31 9.67 -12.73 0.25
C GLY A 31 8.68 -12.25 -0.82
N ASP A 32 7.72 -11.37 -0.48
CA ASP A 32 6.83 -10.81 -1.49
C ASP A 32 7.59 -9.93 -2.49
N VAL A 33 7.20 -10.04 -3.76
CA VAL A 33 7.66 -9.20 -4.86
C VAL A 33 6.44 -8.62 -5.58
N VAL A 34 6.41 -7.30 -5.71
CA VAL A 34 5.34 -6.57 -6.38
C VAL A 34 5.91 -5.93 -7.63
N ASN A 35 5.39 -6.35 -8.79
CA ASN A 35 5.77 -5.76 -10.05
C ASN A 35 4.81 -4.61 -10.34
N ASN A 36 5.30 -3.37 -10.25
CA ASN A 36 4.57 -2.18 -10.66
C ASN A 36 5.21 -1.56 -11.91
N PHE A 37 4.55 -0.56 -12.44
CA PHE A 37 5.16 0.43 -13.31
C PHE A 37 4.87 1.83 -12.76
N VAL A 38 5.81 2.75 -12.95
CA VAL A 38 5.59 4.18 -12.74
C VAL A 38 4.53 4.62 -13.74
N VAL A 39 3.60 5.44 -13.28
CA VAL A 39 2.52 5.93 -14.14
C VAL A 39 2.88 7.27 -14.76
N ASN A 40 2.65 7.39 -16.07
CA ASN A 40 2.75 8.66 -16.79
C ASN A 40 1.39 9.37 -16.79
N GLY A 41 1.38 10.63 -16.35
CA GLY A 41 0.19 11.45 -16.18
C GLY A 41 -0.07 11.78 -14.70
N THR A 42 -1.15 12.52 -14.44
CA THR A 42 -1.54 12.92 -13.08
C THR A 42 -2.70 12.07 -12.61
N VAL A 43 -2.55 11.40 -11.47
CA VAL A 43 -3.64 10.62 -10.87
C VAL A 43 -4.74 11.55 -10.37
N ASP A 44 -5.97 11.31 -10.79
CA ASP A 44 -7.17 11.96 -10.28
C ASP A 44 -7.70 11.21 -9.05
N ASN A 45 -7.60 11.88 -7.89
CA ASN A 45 -8.09 11.41 -6.60
C ASN A 45 -9.35 12.18 -6.14
N SER A 46 -10.00 12.97 -7.00
CA SER A 46 -11.11 13.87 -6.63
C SER A 46 -12.41 13.14 -6.26
N ALA A 47 -12.63 11.97 -6.83
CA ALA A 47 -13.78 11.13 -6.53
C ALA A 47 -13.81 10.71 -5.05
N THR A 48 -14.96 10.83 -4.39
CA THR A 48 -15.16 10.49 -2.97
C THR A 48 -16.48 9.74 -2.75
N GLY A 49 -16.62 9.07 -1.61
CA GLY A 49 -17.86 8.37 -1.24
C GLY A 49 -18.01 6.98 -1.88
N ALA A 50 -19.19 6.39 -1.69
CA ALA A 50 -19.50 5.06 -2.20
C ALA A 50 -19.99 5.10 -3.66
N ASN A 51 -19.75 4.01 -4.39
CA ASN A 51 -20.17 3.80 -5.78
C ASN A 51 -19.66 4.87 -6.76
N THR A 52 -18.47 5.41 -6.49
CA THR A 52 -17.87 6.43 -7.36
C THR A 52 -17.08 5.81 -8.52
N THR A 53 -16.73 6.62 -9.51
CA THR A 53 -15.81 6.21 -10.58
C THR A 53 -14.49 6.94 -10.41
N PHE A 54 -13.42 6.20 -10.14
CA PHE A 54 -12.06 6.73 -10.11
C PHE A 54 -11.52 6.74 -11.55
N ASN A 55 -11.74 7.86 -12.25
CA ASN A 55 -11.39 7.96 -13.67
C ASN A 55 -9.91 8.30 -13.87
N ASN A 56 -9.09 7.27 -14.03
CA ASN A 56 -7.67 7.37 -14.36
C ASN A 56 -7.35 6.70 -15.71
N ALA A 57 -8.32 6.73 -16.65
CA ALA A 57 -8.19 6.09 -17.97
C ALA A 57 -7.16 6.76 -18.90
N SER A 58 -6.79 8.02 -18.64
CA SER A 58 -5.76 8.74 -19.39
C SER A 58 -4.32 8.37 -18.98
N LEU A 59 -4.16 7.66 -17.86
CA LEU A 59 -2.85 7.25 -17.37
C LEU A 59 -2.23 6.19 -18.29
N THR A 60 -0.93 6.33 -18.55
CA THR A 60 -0.19 5.39 -19.40
C THR A 60 0.98 4.76 -18.63
N GLN A 61 1.43 3.61 -19.10
CA GLN A 61 2.54 2.88 -18.49
C GLN A 61 3.87 3.60 -18.74
N GLY A 62 4.64 3.83 -17.68
CA GLY A 62 6.02 4.29 -17.70
C GLY A 62 7.01 3.17 -17.41
N ALA A 63 8.12 3.51 -16.76
CA ALA A 63 9.19 2.57 -16.42
C ALA A 63 8.72 1.50 -15.42
N ALA A 64 9.31 0.30 -15.48
CA ALA A 64 9.07 -0.73 -14.47
C ALA A 64 9.55 -0.26 -13.08
N SER A 65 8.76 -0.56 -12.05
CA SER A 65 9.08 -0.27 -10.65
C SER A 65 8.80 -1.52 -9.84
N GLN A 66 9.84 -2.27 -9.47
CA GLN A 66 9.69 -3.47 -8.66
C GLN A 66 9.88 -3.13 -7.19
N VAL A 67 8.95 -3.58 -6.36
CA VAL A 67 9.02 -3.49 -4.91
C VAL A 67 9.26 -4.88 -4.33
N THR A 68 10.18 -5.00 -3.40
CA THR A 68 10.49 -6.25 -2.70
C THR A 68 10.31 -6.07 -1.21
N TYR A 69 9.84 -7.12 -0.53
CA TYR A 69 9.73 -7.16 0.92
C TYR A 69 10.72 -8.18 1.47
N ILE A 70 11.70 -7.70 2.22
CA ILE A 70 12.79 -8.51 2.78
C ILE A 70 12.84 -8.39 4.30
N ALA A 71 13.56 -9.29 4.98
CA ALA A 71 13.82 -9.14 6.40
C ALA A 71 14.81 -7.98 6.65
N PRO A 72 14.58 -7.11 7.64
CA PRO A 72 15.57 -6.11 8.07
C PRO A 72 16.87 -6.77 8.53
N THR A 73 18.00 -6.14 8.26
CA THR A 73 19.31 -6.56 8.77
C THR A 73 19.45 -6.30 10.28
N SER A 74 20.40 -6.96 10.95
CA SER A 74 20.65 -6.71 12.38
C SER A 74 21.00 -5.25 12.70
N SER A 75 21.72 -4.57 11.79
CA SER A 75 22.02 -3.15 11.94
C SER A 75 20.76 -2.30 11.84
N GLU A 76 19.89 -2.60 10.87
CA GLU A 76 18.61 -1.90 10.71
C GLU A 76 17.68 -2.13 11.90
N ILE A 77 17.66 -3.32 12.49
CA ILE A 77 16.88 -3.59 13.71
C ILE A 77 17.40 -2.75 14.89
N SER A 78 18.72 -2.55 14.98
CA SER A 78 19.30 -1.67 16.01
C SER A 78 18.93 -0.20 15.80
N THR A 79 18.85 0.27 14.55
CA THR A 79 18.51 1.66 14.21
C THR A 79 17.00 1.92 14.26
N TYR A 80 16.20 0.92 13.88
CA TYR A 80 14.74 0.97 13.79
C TYR A 80 14.15 -0.19 14.61
N PRO A 81 14.12 -0.07 15.96
CA PRO A 81 13.71 -1.15 16.84
C PRO A 81 12.31 -1.69 16.52
N GLY A 82 12.16 -3.02 16.59
CA GLY A 82 10.89 -3.71 16.34
C GLY A 82 10.53 -3.93 14.87
N SER A 83 11.38 -3.49 13.92
CA SER A 83 11.16 -3.76 12.50
C SER A 83 11.19 -5.26 12.20
N THR A 84 10.16 -5.76 11.52
CA THR A 84 10.00 -7.16 11.10
C THR A 84 10.05 -7.31 9.59
N ILE A 85 9.75 -6.24 8.83
CA ILE A 85 9.68 -6.23 7.37
C ILE A 85 10.37 -4.97 6.86
N LYS A 86 11.14 -5.09 5.78
CA LYS A 86 11.68 -3.97 5.02
C LYS A 86 11.11 -4.02 3.61
N MET A 87 10.34 -3.02 3.24
CA MET A 87 10.01 -2.73 1.86
C MET A 87 11.18 -2.02 1.20
N ASN A 88 11.57 -2.48 0.03
CA ASN A 88 12.61 -1.90 -0.79
C ASN A 88 12.06 -1.66 -2.20
N ASP A 89 11.93 -0.40 -2.54
CA ASP A 89 11.58 0.14 -3.86
C ASP A 89 12.81 0.89 -4.40
N THR A 90 12.91 1.11 -5.71
CA THR A 90 14.13 1.66 -6.33
C THR A 90 14.53 3.01 -5.71
N GLY A 91 15.54 3.00 -4.82
CA GLY A 91 16.04 4.16 -4.09
C GLY A 91 15.29 4.51 -2.80
N ASN A 92 14.16 3.87 -2.49
CA ASN A 92 13.38 4.13 -1.27
C ASN A 92 13.22 2.85 -0.45
N SER A 93 13.28 2.96 0.87
CA SER A 93 12.96 1.85 1.77
C SER A 93 12.02 2.29 2.88
N VAL A 94 11.08 1.43 3.23
CA VAL A 94 10.23 1.62 4.41
C VAL A 94 10.36 0.39 5.29
N LEU A 95 10.69 0.61 6.55
CA LEU A 95 10.73 -0.44 7.54
C LEU A 95 9.40 -0.46 8.30
N TYR A 96 8.90 -1.66 8.52
CA TYR A 96 7.64 -1.91 9.18
C TYR A 96 7.80 -2.89 10.34
N LYS A 97 6.97 -2.68 11.36
CA LYS A 97 6.67 -3.63 12.41
C LYS A 97 5.26 -4.17 12.16
N ALA A 98 5.16 -5.47 11.92
CA ALA A 98 3.88 -6.16 11.76
C ALA A 98 3.47 -6.80 13.09
N THR A 99 2.24 -6.57 13.51
CA THR A 99 1.60 -7.23 14.67
C THR A 99 0.41 -8.06 14.19
N ALA A 100 -0.36 -8.65 15.12
CA ALA A 100 -1.55 -9.43 14.76
C ALA A 100 -2.66 -8.58 14.10
N THR A 101 -2.71 -7.28 14.39
CA THR A 101 -3.81 -6.39 13.97
C THR A 101 -3.35 -5.16 13.21
N GLN A 102 -2.05 -4.85 13.19
CA GLN A 102 -1.54 -3.58 12.65
C GLN A 102 -0.25 -3.77 11.86
N LEU A 103 -0.05 -2.86 10.91
CA LEU A 103 1.24 -2.60 10.29
C LEU A 103 1.68 -1.19 10.68
N GLU A 104 2.84 -1.07 11.31
CA GLU A 104 3.39 0.19 11.82
C GLU A 104 4.68 0.51 11.08
N ILE A 105 4.91 1.78 10.75
CA ILE A 105 6.14 2.32 10.19
C ILE A 105 7.15 2.51 11.33
N THR A 106 8.35 1.98 11.14
CA THR A 106 9.49 2.15 12.06
C THR A 106 10.55 3.07 11.45
N GLY A 107 10.64 3.12 10.11
CA GLY A 107 11.60 3.95 9.39
C GLY A 107 11.20 4.20 7.94
N VAL A 108 11.55 5.37 7.43
CA VAL A 108 11.42 5.73 6.01
C VAL A 108 12.77 6.25 5.56
N ILE A 109 13.30 5.69 4.48
CA ILE A 109 14.61 6.03 3.92
C ILE A 109 14.37 6.37 2.45
N THR A 110 14.74 7.59 2.07
CA THR A 110 14.76 8.04 0.67
C THR A 110 16.17 8.52 0.33
N PRO A 111 16.49 8.79 -0.94
CA PRO A 111 17.80 9.32 -1.30
C PRO A 111 18.10 10.70 -0.70
N THR A 112 17.07 11.43 -0.28
CA THR A 112 17.18 12.82 0.19
C THR A 112 17.02 12.96 1.69
N ALA A 113 16.30 12.04 2.35
CA ALA A 113 16.03 12.12 3.78
C ALA A 113 15.75 10.75 4.39
N THR A 114 15.93 10.67 5.70
CA THR A 114 15.54 9.53 6.54
C THR A 114 14.64 10.03 7.66
N LEU A 115 13.56 9.31 7.92
CA LEU A 115 12.73 9.42 9.12
C LEU A 115 12.92 8.15 9.95
N ASN A 116 13.20 8.31 11.23
CA ASN A 116 13.31 7.21 12.19
C ASN A 116 12.26 7.39 13.29
N PHE A 117 11.35 6.44 13.42
CA PHE A 117 10.20 6.46 14.33
C PHE A 117 10.47 5.75 15.67
N ALA A 118 11.74 5.59 16.06
CA ALA A 118 12.11 4.86 17.29
C ALA A 118 11.51 5.42 18.59
N ALA A 119 11.06 6.69 18.61
CA ALA A 119 10.42 7.28 19.78
C ALA A 119 8.92 6.99 19.85
N ASP A 120 8.25 6.81 18.71
CA ASP A 120 6.84 6.46 18.57
C ASP A 120 6.56 6.04 17.13
N ASN A 121 6.26 4.76 16.94
CA ASN A 121 5.96 4.17 15.64
C ASN A 121 4.70 4.81 15.02
N GLY A 122 4.66 4.91 13.69
CA GLY A 122 3.48 5.42 12.99
C GLY A 122 2.61 4.31 12.44
N THR A 123 1.35 4.20 12.84
CA THR A 123 0.41 3.22 12.29
C THR A 123 0.16 3.48 10.81
N PHE A 124 0.56 2.55 9.94
CA PHE A 124 0.25 2.60 8.51
C PHE A 124 -1.21 2.23 8.28
N ILE A 125 -1.63 1.10 8.85
CA ILE A 125 -3.01 0.62 8.80
C ILE A 125 -3.31 -0.31 9.98
N THR A 126 -4.56 -0.26 10.48
CA THR A 126 -5.12 -1.27 11.38
C THR A 126 -6.11 -2.12 10.60
N TYR A 127 -5.99 -3.44 10.70
CA TYR A 127 -6.83 -4.39 10.01
C TYR A 127 -8.00 -4.89 10.87
N PRO A 128 -9.14 -5.29 10.27
CA PRO A 128 -9.49 -5.07 8.87
C PRO A 128 -9.89 -3.61 8.60
N ALA A 129 -9.75 -3.14 7.36
CA ALA A 129 -10.21 -1.83 6.91
C ALA A 129 -11.21 -1.97 5.77
N SER A 130 -12.43 -1.47 5.97
CA SER A 130 -13.52 -1.40 4.98
C SER A 130 -13.95 0.06 4.78
N PHE A 131 -14.82 0.34 3.80
CA PHE A 131 -15.30 1.71 3.58
C PHE A 131 -15.88 2.32 4.85
N GLY A 132 -15.52 3.59 5.12
CA GLY A 132 -15.83 4.28 6.37
C GLY A 132 -14.82 4.04 7.50
N TYR A 133 -13.81 3.17 7.32
CA TYR A 133 -12.68 3.05 8.23
C TYR A 133 -11.97 4.40 8.41
N SER A 134 -11.58 4.69 9.65
CA SER A 134 -10.78 5.85 10.01
C SER A 134 -9.92 5.52 11.23
N ASN A 135 -8.66 5.89 11.17
CA ASN A 135 -7.72 5.82 12.28
C ASN A 135 -6.86 7.09 12.28
N THR A 136 -6.74 7.68 13.47
CA THR A 136 -5.82 8.78 13.73
C THR A 136 -4.79 8.30 14.72
N ASP A 137 -3.53 8.42 14.33
CA ASP A 137 -2.38 8.02 15.11
C ASP A 137 -1.43 9.21 15.31
N THR A 138 -0.66 9.18 16.39
CA THR A 138 0.44 10.12 16.63
C THR A 138 1.76 9.43 16.42
N ALA A 139 2.70 10.10 15.78
CA ALA A 139 4.04 9.54 15.57
C ALA A 139 5.10 10.61 15.80
N LYS A 140 6.28 10.19 16.26
CA LYS A 140 7.42 11.08 16.51
C LYS A 140 8.73 10.33 16.42
N GLY A 141 9.79 11.09 16.18
CA GLY A 141 11.11 10.53 16.04
C GLY A 141 12.12 11.54 15.56
N THR A 142 13.08 11.09 14.76
CA THR A 142 14.15 11.92 14.23
C THR A 142 14.12 11.94 12.71
N PHE A 143 14.50 13.07 12.13
CA PHE A 143 14.75 13.18 10.70
C PHE A 143 16.22 13.51 10.45
N THR A 144 16.75 13.05 9.32
CA THR A 144 18.10 13.39 8.87
C THR A 144 18.10 13.57 7.36
N SER A 145 18.80 14.58 6.88
CA SER A 145 19.01 14.89 5.46
C SER A 145 20.39 15.53 5.29
N THR A 146 20.79 15.79 4.04
CA THR A 146 22.02 16.54 3.75
C THR A 146 21.95 18.00 4.19
N ALA A 147 20.75 18.58 4.30
CA ALA A 147 20.55 19.99 4.65
C ALA A 147 20.35 20.21 6.16
N ALA A 148 19.68 19.29 6.85
CA ALA A 148 19.35 19.40 8.26
C ALA A 148 19.03 18.05 8.91
N SER A 149 19.14 18.02 10.25
CA SER A 149 18.66 16.92 11.09
C SER A 149 17.96 17.48 12.32
N GLY A 150 17.06 16.70 12.92
CA GLY A 150 16.25 17.16 14.04
C GLY A 150 15.22 16.15 14.50
N LEU A 151 14.23 16.61 15.26
CA LEU A 151 13.10 15.82 15.71
C LEU A 151 11.90 16.09 14.80
N PHE A 152 10.99 15.13 14.69
CA PHE A 152 9.67 15.35 14.13
C PHE A 152 8.59 14.82 15.06
N LYS A 153 7.40 15.43 15.01
CA LYS A 153 6.21 14.95 15.70
C LYS A 153 4.96 15.40 14.96
N GLY A 154 3.95 14.55 14.92
CA GLY A 154 2.67 14.92 14.36
C GLY A 154 1.73 13.73 14.27
N THR A 155 0.89 13.72 13.22
CA THR A 155 -0.18 12.74 13.08
C THR A 155 -0.14 12.00 11.76
N ILE A 156 -0.70 10.79 11.77
CA ILE A 156 -1.03 10.01 10.59
C ILE A 156 -2.52 9.74 10.65
N VAL A 157 -3.26 10.16 9.62
CA VAL A 157 -4.70 9.93 9.50
C VAL A 157 -4.94 9.03 8.30
N THR A 158 -5.34 7.78 8.56
CA THR A 158 -5.64 6.79 7.51
C THR A 158 -7.15 6.54 7.46
N THR A 159 -7.75 6.71 6.29
CA THR A 159 -9.19 6.58 6.07
C THR A 159 -9.51 5.76 4.82
N ALA A 160 -10.63 5.03 4.86
CA ALA A 160 -11.22 4.39 3.70
C ALA A 160 -12.37 5.27 3.16
N ASP A 161 -11.99 6.32 2.43
CA ASP A 161 -12.86 7.47 2.13
C ASP A 161 -13.68 7.34 0.83
N ALA A 162 -13.38 6.33 0.01
CA ALA A 162 -14.10 6.08 -1.24
C ALA A 162 -14.15 4.59 -1.60
N SER A 163 -15.23 4.19 -2.27
CA SER A 163 -15.34 2.87 -2.91
C SER A 163 -16.06 2.96 -4.25
N GLY A 164 -15.73 2.10 -5.22
CA GLY A 164 -16.38 2.13 -6.52
C GLY A 164 -15.61 1.43 -7.64
N THR A 165 -15.65 1.97 -8.86
CA THR A 165 -14.98 1.41 -10.04
C THR A 165 -13.73 2.21 -10.35
N LEU A 166 -12.58 1.55 -10.50
CA LEU A 166 -11.31 2.16 -10.88
C LEU A 166 -11.03 1.93 -12.36
N LEU A 167 -10.76 3.01 -13.10
CA LEU A 167 -10.27 2.96 -14.47
C LEU A 167 -8.79 3.32 -14.45
N VAL A 168 -7.89 2.47 -14.95
CA VAL A 168 -6.45 2.80 -15.08
C VAL A 168 -6.00 2.44 -16.49
N GLY A 169 -5.71 3.45 -17.30
CA GLY A 169 -5.48 3.24 -18.73
C GLY A 169 -6.67 2.48 -19.37
N PRO A 170 -6.43 1.37 -20.08
CA PRO A 170 -7.50 0.55 -20.67
C PRO A 170 -8.19 -0.40 -19.68
N LYS A 171 -7.73 -0.49 -18.43
CA LYS A 171 -8.20 -1.48 -17.45
C LYS A 171 -9.32 -0.92 -16.58
N THR A 172 -10.27 -1.80 -16.24
CA THR A 172 -11.42 -1.49 -15.38
C THR A 172 -11.48 -2.49 -14.24
N TYR A 173 -11.47 -2.01 -13.01
CA TYR A 173 -11.58 -2.81 -11.80
C TYR A 173 -12.84 -2.42 -11.04
N ALA A 174 -13.74 -3.37 -10.82
CA ALA A 174 -14.95 -3.16 -10.05
C ALA A 174 -14.69 -3.36 -8.55
N ASN A 175 -15.56 -2.81 -7.70
CA ASN A 175 -15.53 -3.00 -6.25
C ASN A 175 -14.17 -2.66 -5.62
N VAL A 176 -13.59 -1.52 -5.99
CA VAL A 176 -12.32 -1.03 -5.45
C VAL A 176 -12.58 -0.19 -4.21
N LEU A 177 -11.79 -0.42 -3.15
CA LEU A 177 -11.70 0.40 -1.95
C LEU A 177 -10.48 1.31 -2.05
N ARG A 178 -10.63 2.61 -1.76
CA ARG A 178 -9.51 3.53 -1.63
C ARG A 178 -9.16 3.75 -0.18
N ILE A 179 -7.88 3.62 0.16
CA ILE A 179 -7.29 4.09 1.42
C ILE A 179 -6.53 5.37 1.15
N LYS A 180 -6.89 6.43 1.87
CA LYS A 180 -6.18 7.70 1.93
C LYS A 180 -5.40 7.75 3.23
N SER A 181 -4.11 8.11 3.18
CA SER A 181 -3.32 8.39 4.39
C SER A 181 -2.73 9.79 4.30
N VAL A 182 -2.95 10.61 5.33
CA VAL A 182 -2.41 11.97 5.46
C VAL A 182 -1.48 12.00 6.66
N GLN A 183 -0.19 12.17 6.39
CA GLN A 183 0.84 12.42 7.39
C GLN A 183 1.04 13.93 7.50
N ASN A 184 1.02 14.45 8.71
CA ASN A 184 1.30 15.86 9.00
C ASN A 184 2.26 15.94 10.17
N PHE A 185 3.54 16.19 9.88
CA PHE A 185 4.61 16.25 10.85
C PHE A 185 5.18 17.66 10.94
N ASN A 186 5.32 18.16 12.16
CA ASN A 186 6.14 19.32 12.44
C ASN A 186 7.59 18.88 12.67
N LEU A 187 8.52 19.70 12.21
CA LEU A 187 9.96 19.52 12.39
C LEU A 187 10.45 20.43 13.51
N TYR A 188 11.41 19.96 14.29
CA TYR A 188 11.95 20.63 15.45
C TYR A 188 13.47 20.48 15.47
N GLN A 189 14.16 21.43 16.10
CA GLN A 189 15.60 21.29 16.38
C GLN A 189 15.84 20.09 17.32
N SER A 190 17.00 19.44 17.21
CA SER A 190 17.37 18.30 18.07
C SER A 190 17.31 18.62 19.57
N THR A 191 17.46 19.90 19.94
CA THR A 191 17.41 20.37 21.34
C THR A 191 16.01 20.64 21.86
N ASP A 192 14.99 20.74 21.00
CA ASP A 192 13.60 21.00 21.40
C ASP A 192 12.86 19.69 21.68
N THR A 193 13.30 18.97 22.71
CA THR A 193 12.72 17.67 23.11
C THR A 193 11.30 17.77 23.67
N ASN A 194 10.83 19.00 23.94
CA ASN A 194 9.45 19.27 24.38
C ASN A 194 8.51 19.64 23.22
N TYR A 195 9.03 19.74 21.98
CA TYR A 195 8.27 20.01 20.77
C TYR A 195 7.48 21.34 20.84
N LEU A 196 8.12 22.40 21.33
CA LEU A 196 7.48 23.69 21.58
C LEU A 196 7.57 24.65 20.39
N PHE A 197 8.65 24.59 19.61
CA PHE A 197 8.99 25.56 18.57
C PHE A 197 9.24 24.86 17.22
N PRO A 198 8.18 24.64 16.42
CA PRO A 198 8.34 24.02 15.11
C PRO A 198 9.13 24.92 14.17
N ILE A 199 10.12 24.36 13.49
CA ILE A 199 10.98 25.04 12.52
C ILE A 199 10.56 24.79 11.06
N GLY A 200 9.60 23.89 10.86
CA GLY A 200 9.11 23.50 9.56
C GLY A 200 8.05 22.42 9.64
N SER A 201 7.58 21.95 8.50
CA SER A 201 6.59 20.88 8.41
C SER A 201 6.80 19.99 7.18
N VAL A 202 6.33 18.75 7.31
CA VAL A 202 6.22 17.76 6.25
C VAL A 202 4.78 17.31 6.19
N ILE A 203 4.14 17.48 5.04
CA ILE A 203 2.80 16.95 4.77
C ILE A 203 2.92 15.95 3.64
N ASN A 204 2.49 14.72 3.87
CA ASN A 204 2.42 13.69 2.83
C ASN A 204 0.99 13.16 2.75
N THR A 205 0.40 13.20 1.55
CA THR A 205 -0.87 12.55 1.28
C THR A 205 -0.63 11.40 0.31
N SER A 206 -1.12 10.22 0.65
CA SER A 206 -1.09 9.05 -0.21
C SER A 206 -2.48 8.48 -0.41
N TYR A 207 -2.69 7.88 -1.59
CA TYR A 207 -3.90 7.18 -1.97
C TYR A 207 -3.51 5.82 -2.52
N THR A 208 -4.15 4.76 -2.04
CA THR A 208 -3.93 3.38 -2.47
C THR A 208 -5.27 2.71 -2.75
N TYR A 209 -5.35 1.99 -3.86
CA TYR A 209 -6.59 1.42 -4.38
C TYR A 209 -6.52 -0.12 -4.35
N PHE A 210 -7.43 -0.76 -3.65
CA PHE A 210 -7.45 -2.22 -3.45
C PHE A 210 -8.74 -2.82 -4.01
N ASP A 211 -8.65 -4.00 -4.61
CA ASP A 211 -9.80 -4.88 -4.83
C ASP A 211 -9.69 -6.12 -3.92
N SER A 212 -10.59 -7.09 -4.10
CA SER A 212 -10.57 -8.35 -3.34
C SER A 212 -9.74 -9.46 -3.98
N THR A 213 -9.17 -9.23 -5.17
CA THR A 213 -8.47 -10.27 -5.95
C THR A 213 -6.96 -10.07 -5.97
N HIS A 214 -6.48 -8.87 -5.68
CA HIS A 214 -5.08 -8.52 -5.60
C HIS A 214 -4.65 -8.25 -4.16
N LYS A 215 -3.55 -8.89 -3.76
CA LYS A 215 -2.92 -8.67 -2.46
C LYS A 215 -2.46 -7.23 -2.28
N PHE A 216 -1.88 -6.64 -3.32
CA PHE A 216 -1.29 -5.30 -3.34
C PHE A 216 -2.15 -4.27 -4.08
N PRO A 217 -1.96 -2.97 -3.84
CA PRO A 217 -2.76 -1.93 -4.48
C PRO A 217 -2.65 -1.96 -6.02
N LEU A 218 -3.79 -1.80 -6.69
CA LEU A 218 -3.90 -1.65 -8.14
C LEU A 218 -3.29 -0.34 -8.65
N LEU A 219 -3.46 0.72 -7.87
CA LEU A 219 -2.92 2.05 -8.11
C LEU A 219 -2.50 2.65 -6.76
N SER A 220 -1.35 3.32 -6.74
CA SER A 220 -0.86 4.07 -5.60
C SER A 220 -0.38 5.43 -6.08
N SER A 221 -0.72 6.49 -5.36
CA SER A 221 -0.17 7.83 -5.59
C SER A 221 0.19 8.50 -4.27
N THR A 222 1.23 9.32 -4.29
CA THR A 222 1.71 10.07 -3.14
C THR A 222 2.10 11.47 -3.56
N SER A 223 1.81 12.46 -2.71
CA SER A 223 2.26 13.84 -2.86
C SER A 223 2.74 14.35 -1.51
N GLY A 224 3.99 14.78 -1.45
CA GLY A 224 4.62 15.31 -0.26
C GLY A 224 5.04 16.76 -0.44
N THR A 225 4.88 17.58 0.59
CA THR A 225 5.45 18.92 0.71
C THR A 225 6.33 19.02 1.95
N LEU A 226 7.49 19.65 1.80
CA LEU A 226 8.42 19.98 2.87
C LEU A 226 8.63 21.48 2.88
N SER A 227 8.39 22.11 4.03
CA SER A 227 8.60 23.54 4.24
C SER A 227 9.45 23.77 5.48
N VAL A 228 10.62 24.40 5.31
CA VAL A 228 11.50 24.83 6.40
C VAL A 228 11.89 26.29 6.14
N PRO A 229 11.07 27.27 6.60
CA PRO A 229 11.25 28.68 6.26
C PRO A 229 12.62 29.23 6.65
N LEU A 230 13.15 28.83 7.81
CA LEU A 230 14.47 29.28 8.30
C LEU A 230 15.61 28.92 7.35
N LEU A 231 15.45 27.85 6.56
CA LEU A 231 16.41 27.40 5.56
C LEU A 231 15.99 27.75 4.13
N SER A 232 14.90 28.52 3.96
CA SER A 232 14.28 28.81 2.65
C SER A 232 14.00 27.55 1.81
N ILE A 233 13.69 26.44 2.48
CA ILE A 233 13.32 25.19 1.81
C ILE A 233 11.80 25.17 1.66
N ASN A 234 11.34 25.05 0.41
CA ASN A 234 9.96 24.72 0.08
C ASN A 234 9.96 23.79 -1.13
N GLN A 235 9.76 22.50 -0.90
CA GLN A 235 9.82 21.47 -1.93
C GLN A 235 8.53 20.68 -1.96
N SER A 236 8.12 20.30 -3.17
CA SER A 236 7.03 19.36 -3.39
C SER A 236 7.53 18.20 -4.25
N THR A 237 7.03 17.01 -3.95
CA THR A 237 7.29 15.81 -4.72
C THR A 237 5.98 15.05 -4.90
N SER A 238 5.85 14.36 -6.02
CA SER A 238 4.76 13.43 -6.23
C SER A 238 5.24 12.23 -7.02
N GLY A 239 4.55 11.12 -6.83
CA GLY A 239 4.83 9.88 -7.53
C GLY A 239 3.59 9.02 -7.59
N ALA A 240 3.48 8.21 -8.63
CA ALA A 240 2.41 7.24 -8.77
C ALA A 240 2.92 5.97 -9.44
N GLN A 241 2.39 4.84 -8.99
CA GLN A 241 2.68 3.53 -9.53
C GLN A 241 1.39 2.71 -9.62
N ALA A 242 1.31 1.85 -10.63
CA ALA A 242 0.19 0.93 -10.81
C ALA A 242 0.70 -0.50 -10.91
N LEU A 243 -0.14 -1.44 -10.47
CA LEU A 243 0.18 -2.86 -10.47
C LEU A 243 0.33 -3.35 -11.91
N ASN A 244 1.47 -3.98 -12.19
CA ASN A 244 1.73 -4.59 -13.48
C ASN A 244 1.16 -6.00 -13.52
N GLU A 245 -0.08 -6.13 -13.97
CA GLU A 245 -0.65 -7.42 -14.32
C GLU A 245 -0.17 -7.82 -15.73
N VAL A 246 1.10 -8.26 -15.84
CA VAL A 246 1.47 -9.07 -17.00
C VAL A 246 0.83 -10.42 -16.77
N PHE A 247 -0.32 -10.64 -17.41
CA PHE A 247 -0.79 -12.01 -17.61
C PHE A 247 0.30 -12.71 -18.40
N LEU A 248 1.02 -13.67 -17.78
CA LEU A 248 1.46 -14.80 -18.58
C LEU A 248 0.16 -15.33 -19.17
N ALA A 249 -0.06 -15.07 -20.46
CA ALA A 249 -1.14 -15.69 -21.16
C ALA A 249 -0.90 -17.19 -21.01
N VAL A 250 -1.62 -17.82 -20.07
CA VAL A 250 -1.93 -19.22 -20.24
C VAL A 250 -2.75 -19.18 -21.51
N ASN A 251 -2.12 -19.52 -22.63
CA ASN A 251 -2.87 -19.87 -23.82
C ASN A 251 -4.02 -20.73 -23.33
N ASP A 252 -5.22 -20.36 -23.72
CA ASP A 252 -6.47 -21.02 -23.40
C ASP A 252 -6.47 -22.43 -24.03
N HIS A 253 -5.58 -23.28 -23.57
CA HIS A 253 -5.80 -24.69 -23.53
C HIS A 253 -6.68 -24.87 -22.32
N VAL A 254 -7.99 -24.72 -22.55
CA VAL A 254 -8.97 -25.66 -22.03
C VAL A 254 -8.22 -26.94 -21.73
N SER A 255 -7.99 -27.21 -20.45
CA SER A 255 -7.57 -28.52 -20.01
C SER A 255 -8.74 -29.43 -20.35
N LYS A 256 -8.86 -29.80 -21.64
CA LYS A 256 -9.60 -30.97 -22.04
C LYS A 256 -8.95 -32.03 -21.20
N LYS A 257 -9.73 -32.58 -20.28
CA LYS A 257 -9.45 -33.83 -19.60
C LYS A 257 -9.16 -34.84 -20.71
N GLN A 258 -7.91 -34.90 -21.18
CA GLN A 258 -7.46 -36.01 -22.00
C GLN A 258 -7.58 -37.17 -21.05
N ASN A 259 -8.47 -38.10 -21.39
CA ASN A 259 -8.66 -39.32 -20.63
C ASN A 259 -7.29 -39.95 -20.42
N PHE A 260 -6.78 -39.83 -19.19
CA PHE A 260 -5.57 -40.51 -18.75
C PHE A 260 -5.88 -42.00 -18.83
N LYS A 261 -5.42 -42.63 -19.92
CA LYS A 261 -5.53 -44.08 -20.11
C LYS A 261 -4.17 -44.67 -19.77
N VAL A 262 -4.13 -45.40 -18.66
CA VAL A 262 -3.02 -46.30 -18.34
C VAL A 262 -3.29 -47.61 -19.04
N TYR A 263 -2.36 -48.06 -19.88
CA TYR A 263 -2.38 -49.41 -20.42
C TYR A 263 -1.51 -50.30 -19.52
N PRO A 264 -1.98 -51.48 -19.10
CA PRO A 264 -1.12 -52.43 -18.42
C PRO A 264 0.00 -52.86 -19.38
N ASN A 265 1.23 -52.87 -18.85
CA ASN A 265 2.35 -53.49 -19.53
C ASN A 265 2.09 -55.00 -19.63
N PRO A 266 2.05 -55.62 -20.83
CA PRO A 266 1.93 -57.06 -20.92
C PRO A 266 3.23 -57.71 -20.45
N ALA A 267 3.25 -58.16 -19.20
CA ALA A 267 4.19 -59.18 -18.76
C ALA A 267 3.66 -60.51 -19.33
N GLN A 268 4.41 -61.12 -20.25
CA GLN A 268 4.24 -62.53 -20.56
C GLN A 268 4.96 -63.31 -19.47
N ASP A 269 4.20 -64.05 -18.66
CA ASP A 269 4.76 -65.08 -17.80
C ASP A 269 5.40 -66.15 -18.69
N PHE A 270 6.69 -66.42 -18.47
CA PHE A 270 7.39 -67.60 -18.97
C PHE A 270 7.63 -68.56 -17.81
#